data_AF-A0A1F7UPH5-F1
#
_entry.id   AF-A0A1F7UPH5-F1
#
_cell.length_a   1.000
_cell.length_b   1.000
_cell.length_c   1.000
_cell.angle_alpha   90.00
_cell.angle_beta   90.00
_cell.angle_gamma   90.00
#
_symmetry.space_group_name_H-M   'P 1'
#
loop_
_entity.id
_entity.type
_entity.pdbx_description
1 polymer ?
#
loop_
_entity_poly.entity_id
_entity_poly.type
_entity_poly.pdbx_seq_one_letter_code
_entity_poly.pdbx_strand_id
1 'polypeptide(L)'
;MADNINTKKLSELILFVITAHEEYPKQPDNSFRFWDKRTPYSIHPIWCAMTLLTETTLSEELRWRGAQALLLHDVVEDTTATLPSNISDEVVKLIQELTFETPTEGLEKIFQKSEEAQLLKLYDMVSNLLDWDQKLNMKIELYKGVAKKLAHLVEKQHGNLNIVSMAYALIGW
;
A
#
# COMPACT_ATOMS: atom_id res chain seq x y z
N MET A 1 -22.18 -14.86 11.92
CA MET A 1 -22.74 -14.59 10.57
C MET A 1 -22.15 -13.34 9.91
N ALA A 2 -21.35 -12.52 10.61
CA ALA A 2 -20.62 -11.40 9.99
C ALA A 2 -19.36 -11.84 9.20
N ASP A 3 -18.79 -13.01 9.52
CA ASP A 3 -17.48 -13.44 8.98
C ASP A 3 -17.49 -13.78 7.48
N ASN A 4 -18.62 -14.22 6.92
CA ASN A 4 -18.66 -14.75 5.55
C ASN A 4 -18.73 -13.64 4.47
N ILE A 5 -19.22 -12.45 4.84
CA ILE A 5 -19.37 -11.31 3.91
C ILE A 5 -18.00 -10.69 3.62
N ASN A 6 -17.15 -10.56 4.65
CA ASN A 6 -15.82 -9.98 4.51
C ASN A 6 -14.89 -10.88 3.69
N THR A 7 -14.88 -12.20 3.92
CA THR A 7 -14.03 -13.12 3.14
C THR A 7 -14.39 -13.12 1.65
N LYS A 8 -15.68 -13.17 1.31
CA LYS A 8 -16.11 -13.11 -0.09
C LYS A 8 -15.69 -11.79 -0.75
N LYS A 9 -15.97 -10.66 -0.09
CA LYS A 9 -15.57 -9.34 -0.60
C LYS A 9 -14.05 -9.23 -0.76
N LEU A 10 -13.27 -9.80 0.16
CA LEU A 10 -11.81 -9.83 0.06
C LEU A 10 -11.36 -10.58 -1.19
N SER A 11 -11.92 -11.77 -1.43
CA SER A 11 -11.56 -12.60 -2.58
C SER A 11 -11.90 -11.93 -3.91
N GLU A 12 -13.04 -11.25 -3.98
CA GLU A 12 -13.48 -10.50 -5.17
C GLU A 12 -12.53 -9.32 -5.46
N LEU A 13 -12.10 -8.60 -4.42
CA LEU A 13 -11.15 -7.50 -4.57
C LEU A 13 -9.76 -7.99 -4.98
N ILE A 14 -9.27 -9.08 -4.39
CA ILE A 14 -7.98 -9.66 -4.77
C ILE A 14 -8.00 -10.07 -6.24
N LEU A 15 -9.06 -10.76 -6.68
CA LEU A 15 -9.20 -11.14 -8.08
C LEU A 15 -9.25 -9.91 -8.99
N PHE A 16 -10.03 -8.89 -8.62
CA PHE A 16 -10.11 -7.64 -9.36
C PHE A 16 -8.73 -6.97 -9.52
N VAL A 17 -7.93 -6.89 -8.46
CA VAL A 17 -6.59 -6.28 -8.49
C VAL A 17 -5.65 -7.06 -9.38
N ILE A 18 -5.69 -8.39 -9.33
CA ILE A 18 -4.91 -9.25 -10.24
C ILE A 18 -5.28 -8.93 -11.68
N THR A 19 -6.56 -8.97 -12.02
CA THR A 19 -7.06 -8.68 -13.37
C THR A 19 -6.71 -7.25 -13.82
N ALA A 20 -6.84 -6.26 -12.94
CA ALA A 20 -6.56 -4.86 -13.27
C ALA A 20 -5.11 -4.64 -13.71
N HIS A 21 -4.14 -5.17 -12.96
CA HIS A 21 -2.72 -5.04 -13.28
C HIS A 21 -2.26 -5.96 -14.41
N GLU A 22 -2.95 -7.08 -14.67
CA GLU A 22 -2.62 -7.99 -15.76
C GLU A 22 -3.18 -7.52 -17.12
N GLU A 23 -4.46 -7.13 -17.16
CA GLU A 23 -5.18 -6.86 -18.42
C GLU A 23 -5.24 -5.38 -18.77
N TYR A 24 -5.21 -4.48 -17.78
CA TYR A 24 -5.45 -3.05 -17.98
C TYR A 24 -4.30 -2.12 -17.53
N PRO A 25 -3.01 -2.50 -17.59
CA PRO A 25 -1.94 -1.63 -17.14
C PRO A 25 -1.83 -0.39 -18.05
N LYS A 26 -1.55 0.80 -17.48
CA LYS A 26 -1.31 2.03 -18.27
C LYS A 26 -0.06 1.91 -19.15
N GLN A 27 0.92 1.13 -18.71
CA GLN A 27 2.15 0.80 -19.43
C GLN A 27 2.46 -0.69 -19.24
N PRO A 28 2.98 -1.42 -20.23
CA PRO A 28 3.26 -2.85 -20.09
C PRO A 28 4.10 -3.21 -18.85
N ASP A 29 5.05 -2.34 -18.50
CA ASP A 29 5.93 -2.48 -17.33
C ASP A 29 5.19 -2.40 -15.98
N ASN A 30 4.00 -1.81 -15.91
CA ASN A 30 3.19 -1.71 -14.68
C ASN A 30 2.54 -3.04 -14.28
N SER A 31 2.61 -4.05 -15.16
CA SER A 31 2.11 -5.41 -14.86
C SER A 31 3.07 -6.20 -13.97
N PHE A 32 4.32 -5.74 -13.82
CA PHE A 32 5.38 -6.48 -13.16
C PHE A 32 6.11 -5.64 -12.12
N ARG A 33 6.69 -6.30 -11.10
CA ARG A 33 7.59 -5.65 -10.15
C ARG A 33 8.85 -5.17 -10.86
N PHE A 34 9.32 -3.98 -10.47
CA PHE A 34 10.39 -3.29 -11.18
C PHE A 34 11.73 -4.04 -11.12
N TRP A 35 12.00 -4.75 -10.04
CA TRP A 35 13.31 -5.36 -9.75
C TRP A 35 13.64 -6.59 -10.62
N ASP A 36 12.65 -7.34 -11.11
CA ASP A 36 12.87 -8.46 -12.04
C ASP A 36 12.11 -8.37 -13.36
N LYS A 37 11.12 -7.49 -13.47
CA LYS A 37 10.22 -7.38 -14.64
C LYS A 37 9.53 -8.69 -14.99
N ARG A 38 9.28 -9.55 -13.99
CA ARG A 38 8.69 -10.89 -14.16
C ARG A 38 7.64 -11.20 -13.10
N THR A 39 7.89 -10.82 -11.85
CA THR A 39 6.95 -11.05 -10.75
C THR A 39 5.71 -10.17 -10.95
N PRO A 40 4.47 -10.69 -10.92
CA PRO A 40 3.26 -9.89 -11.10
C PRO A 40 3.18 -8.73 -10.10
N TYR A 41 2.82 -7.54 -10.58
CA TYR A 41 2.74 -6.34 -9.74
C TYR A 41 1.70 -6.49 -8.62
N SER A 42 0.58 -7.16 -8.91
CA SER A 42 -0.54 -7.40 -7.98
C SER A 42 -0.14 -8.02 -6.64
N ILE A 43 1.01 -8.71 -6.56
CA ILE A 43 1.55 -9.25 -5.30
C ILE A 43 1.84 -8.14 -4.29
N HIS A 44 2.26 -6.95 -4.72
CA HIS A 44 2.55 -5.81 -3.84
C HIS A 44 1.31 -5.29 -3.09
N PRO A 45 0.24 -4.82 -3.75
CA PRO A 45 -0.95 -4.35 -3.05
C PRO A 45 -1.61 -5.46 -2.21
N ILE A 46 -1.55 -6.73 -2.66
CA ILE A 46 -2.00 -7.89 -1.87
C ILE A 46 -1.18 -8.02 -0.58
N TRP A 47 0.15 -7.96 -0.67
CA TRP A 47 1.02 -8.06 0.50
C TRP A 47 0.73 -6.94 1.51
N CYS A 48 0.60 -5.70 1.03
CA CYS A 48 0.28 -4.55 1.89
C CYS A 48 -1.02 -4.77 2.65
N ALA A 49 -2.09 -5.15 1.93
CA ALA A 49 -3.40 -5.35 2.53
C ALA A 49 -3.44 -6.53 3.51
N MET A 50 -2.83 -7.68 3.16
CA MET A 50 -2.81 -8.84 4.05
C MET A 50 -2.01 -8.55 5.32
N THR A 51 -0.89 -7.84 5.20
CA THR A 51 -0.06 -7.48 6.36
C THR A 51 -0.84 -6.59 7.32
N LEU A 52 -1.58 -5.59 6.82
CA LEU A 52 -2.46 -4.75 7.65
C LEU A 52 -3.57 -5.57 8.33
N LEU A 53 -4.21 -6.51 7.63
CA LEU A 53 -5.27 -7.34 8.21
C LEU A 53 -4.78 -8.18 9.39
N THR A 54 -3.48 -8.52 9.43
CA THR A 54 -2.88 -9.26 10.55
C THR A 54 -2.52 -8.41 11.77
N GLU A 55 -2.64 -7.08 11.69
CA GLU A 55 -2.25 -6.16 12.77
C GLU A 55 -3.29 -6.10 13.90
N THR A 56 -3.29 -7.10 14.76
CA THR A 56 -4.31 -7.30 15.83
C THR A 56 -4.48 -6.14 16.81
N THR A 57 -3.52 -5.22 16.88
CA THR A 57 -3.58 -4.03 17.74
C THR A 57 -4.44 -2.91 17.16
N LEU A 58 -4.71 -2.93 15.85
CA LEU A 58 -5.61 -2.00 15.17
C LEU A 58 -7.06 -2.49 15.20
N SER A 59 -8.01 -1.54 15.21
CA SER A 59 -9.44 -1.87 15.14
C SER A 59 -9.75 -2.63 13.86
N GLU A 60 -10.71 -3.56 13.94
CA GLU A 60 -11.14 -4.36 12.79
C GLU A 60 -11.66 -3.47 11.65
N GLU A 61 -12.39 -2.40 11.98
CA GLU A 61 -12.90 -1.44 11.01
C GLU A 61 -11.78 -0.76 10.23
N LEU A 62 -10.75 -0.25 10.92
CA LEU A 62 -9.60 0.38 10.28
C LEU A 62 -8.84 -0.63 9.43
N ARG A 63 -8.58 -1.83 9.95
CA ARG A 63 -7.91 -2.89 9.18
C ARG A 63 -8.66 -3.21 7.89
N TRP A 64 -9.98 -3.35 7.96
CA TRP A 64 -10.80 -3.70 6.81
C TRP A 64 -10.91 -2.57 5.78
N ARG A 65 -11.15 -1.33 6.23
CA ARG A 65 -11.17 -0.15 5.36
C ARG A 65 -9.81 0.06 4.71
N GLY A 66 -8.73 0.01 5.51
CA GLY A 66 -7.36 0.18 5.03
C GLY A 66 -6.91 -0.91 4.07
N ALA A 67 -7.30 -2.17 4.29
CA ALA A 67 -6.95 -3.28 3.40
C ALA A 67 -7.61 -3.13 2.02
N GLN A 68 -8.86 -2.67 1.97
CA GLN A 68 -9.52 -2.33 0.70
C GLN A 68 -8.80 -1.20 -0.01
N ALA A 69 -8.40 -0.14 0.72
CA ALA A 69 -7.65 0.96 0.13
C ALA A 69 -6.28 0.51 -0.39
N LEU A 70 -5.53 -0.29 0.36
CA LEU A 70 -4.23 -0.83 -0.06
C LEU A 70 -4.33 -1.79 -1.24
N LEU A 71 -5.39 -2.59 -1.35
CA LEU A 71 -5.61 -3.41 -2.54
C LEU A 71 -5.77 -2.55 -3.80
N LEU A 72 -6.42 -1.40 -3.67
CA LEU A 72 -6.87 -0.59 -4.81
C LEU A 72 -6.00 0.65 -5.08
N HIS A 73 -5.06 1.01 -4.20
CA HIS A 73 -4.35 2.29 -4.28
C HIS A 73 -3.60 2.47 -5.60
N ASP A 74 -2.90 1.43 -6.06
CA ASP A 74 -2.16 1.43 -7.32
C ASP A 74 -3.05 1.14 -8.53
N VAL A 75 -4.28 0.65 -8.36
CA VAL A 75 -5.19 0.42 -9.50
C VAL A 75 -5.47 1.75 -10.20
N VAL A 76 -5.74 2.82 -9.44
CA VAL A 76 -6.01 4.16 -9.98
C VAL A 76 -4.74 4.79 -10.57
N GLU A 77 -3.59 4.55 -9.92
CA GLU A 77 -2.31 5.13 -10.32
C GLU A 77 -1.74 4.45 -11.58
N ASP A 78 -1.84 3.12 -11.69
CA ASP A 78 -1.07 2.33 -12.66
C ASP A 78 -1.91 1.64 -13.74
N THR A 79 -3.24 1.61 -13.61
CA THR A 79 -4.11 0.89 -14.54
C THR A 79 -5.17 1.81 -15.17
N THR A 80 -5.82 1.33 -16.23
CA THR A 80 -6.99 1.98 -16.84
C THR A 80 -8.32 1.42 -16.30
N ALA A 81 -8.27 0.48 -15.36
CA ALA A 81 -9.45 -0.10 -14.74
C ALA A 81 -10.19 0.93 -13.88
N THR A 82 -11.52 0.88 -13.90
CA THR A 82 -12.36 1.68 -13.01
C THR A 82 -12.57 0.93 -11.70
N LEU A 83 -12.55 1.65 -10.57
CA LEU A 83 -12.83 1.07 -9.26
C LEU A 83 -14.21 0.37 -9.24
N PRO A 84 -14.37 -0.74 -8.48
CA PRO A 84 -15.68 -1.37 -8.32
C PRO A 84 -16.73 -0.39 -7.76
N SER A 85 -17.97 -0.49 -8.22
CA SER A 85 -19.04 0.46 -7.83
C SER A 85 -19.53 0.35 -6.39
N ASN A 86 -19.16 -0.73 -5.69
CA ASN A 86 -19.56 -1.03 -4.31
C ASN A 86 -18.49 -0.67 -3.26
N ILE A 87 -17.50 0.13 -3.64
CA ILE A 87 -16.49 0.67 -2.72
C ILE A 87 -17.10 1.87 -1.98
N SER A 88 -16.87 1.96 -0.67
CA SER A 88 -17.39 3.07 0.13
C SER A 88 -16.60 4.36 -0.11
N ASP A 89 -17.25 5.50 0.10
CA ASP A 89 -16.64 6.82 -0.06
C ASP A 89 -15.39 7.00 0.80
N GLU A 90 -15.36 6.40 1.99
CA GLU A 90 -14.18 6.44 2.87
C GLU A 90 -12.96 5.73 2.27
N VAL A 91 -13.18 4.57 1.63
CA VAL A 91 -12.11 3.83 0.94
C VAL A 91 -11.66 4.61 -0.28
N VAL A 92 -12.59 5.18 -1.06
CA VAL A 92 -12.25 6.04 -2.22
C VAL A 92 -11.40 7.23 -1.79
N LYS A 93 -11.77 7.89 -0.68
CA LYS A 93 -11.00 9.01 -0.13
C LYS A 93 -9.58 8.59 0.25
N LEU A 94 -9.41 7.43 0.91
CA LEU A 94 -8.07 6.92 1.25
C LEU A 94 -7.24 6.62 0.00
N ILE A 95 -7.84 6.01 -1.03
CA ILE A 95 -7.16 5.78 -2.32
C ILE A 95 -6.67 7.12 -2.90
N GLN A 96 -7.53 8.15 -2.92
CA GLN A 96 -7.16 9.48 -3.40
C GLN A 96 -6.05 10.15 -2.56
N GLU A 97 -5.98 9.88 -1.26
CA GLU A 97 -4.89 10.37 -0.41
C GLU A 97 -3.55 9.65 -0.67
N LEU A 98 -3.59 8.44 -1.24
CA LEU A 98 -2.43 7.61 -1.57
C LEU A 98 -1.99 7.71 -3.05
N THR A 99 -2.84 8.22 -3.94
CA THR A 99 -2.48 8.47 -5.34
C THR A 99 -1.73 9.79 -5.48
N PHE A 100 -0.57 9.76 -6.14
CA PHE A 100 0.25 10.95 -6.39
C PHE A 100 0.57 11.09 -7.88
N GLU A 101 0.87 12.30 -8.37
CA GLU A 101 1.25 12.48 -9.77
C GLU A 101 2.66 11.95 -10.04
N THR A 102 3.54 12.02 -9.02
CA THR A 102 4.90 11.48 -9.11
C THR A 102 5.34 10.81 -7.81
N PRO A 103 6.27 9.82 -7.87
CA PRO A 103 6.83 9.20 -6.68
C PRO A 103 7.49 10.21 -5.73
N THR A 104 8.16 11.24 -6.26
CA THR A 104 8.83 12.27 -5.43
C THR A 104 7.82 13.12 -4.67
N GLU A 105 6.72 13.50 -5.33
CA GLU A 105 5.63 14.23 -4.68
C GLU A 105 5.02 13.43 -3.53
N GLY A 106 4.83 12.12 -3.72
CA GLY A 106 4.33 11.24 -2.67
C GLY A 106 5.21 11.23 -1.41
N LEU A 107 6.53 11.30 -1.58
CA LEU A 107 7.48 11.37 -0.45
C LEU A 107 7.37 12.66 0.37
N GLU A 108 6.89 13.75 -0.22
CA GLU A 108 6.78 15.07 0.43
C GLU A 108 5.38 15.31 0.98
N LYS A 109 4.34 15.01 0.19
CA LYS A 109 2.95 15.37 0.51
C LYS A 109 2.27 14.39 1.47
N ILE A 110 2.81 13.18 1.67
CA ILE A 110 2.17 12.19 2.56
C ILE A 110 1.97 12.72 3.98
N PHE A 111 2.88 13.53 4.50
CA PHE A 111 2.79 14.11 5.85
C PHE A 111 1.65 15.12 6.03
N GLN A 112 0.99 15.54 4.94
CA GLN A 112 -0.16 16.44 4.95
C GLN A 112 -1.49 15.68 4.80
N LYS A 113 -1.44 14.36 4.57
CA LYS A 113 -2.61 13.48 4.45
C LYS A 113 -3.11 13.04 5.83
N SER A 114 -4.23 12.33 5.87
CA SER A 114 -4.77 11.81 7.13
C SER A 114 -3.81 10.82 7.81
N GLU A 115 -4.00 10.62 9.12
CA GLU A 115 -3.23 9.63 9.89
C GLU A 115 -3.40 8.22 9.30
N GLU A 116 -4.61 7.87 8.85
CA GLU A 116 -4.85 6.61 8.17
C GLU A 116 -4.06 6.51 6.86
N ALA A 117 -4.06 7.54 6.00
CA ALA A 117 -3.25 7.50 4.78
C ALA A 117 -1.74 7.40 5.08
N GLN A 118 -1.25 8.07 6.12
CA GLN A 118 0.14 7.97 6.57
C GLN A 118 0.48 6.54 7.01
N LEU A 119 -0.40 5.91 7.79
CA LEU A 119 -0.29 4.51 8.17
C LEU A 119 -0.23 3.60 6.93
N LEU A 120 -1.17 3.73 6.00
CA LEU A 120 -1.23 2.89 4.80
C LEU A 120 0.00 3.10 3.91
N LYS A 121 0.48 4.34 3.77
CA LYS A 121 1.69 4.62 3.00
C LYS A 121 2.92 3.97 3.62
N LEU A 122 2.98 3.80 4.95
CA LEU A 122 4.06 3.04 5.58
C LEU A 122 4.06 1.57 5.15
N TYR A 123 2.89 0.93 5.00
CA TYR A 123 2.80 -0.44 4.48
C TYR A 123 3.32 -0.55 3.05
N ASP A 124 2.88 0.35 2.16
CA ASP A 124 3.40 0.47 0.79
C ASP A 124 4.92 0.65 0.79
N MET A 125 5.44 1.62 1.56
CA MET A 125 6.87 1.89 1.61
C MET A 125 7.69 0.71 2.13
N VAL A 126 7.22 0.01 3.17
CA VAL A 126 7.90 -1.19 3.69
C VAL A 126 7.92 -2.30 2.65
N SER A 127 6.81 -2.54 1.93
CA SER A 127 6.77 -3.52 0.86
C SER A 127 7.78 -3.21 -0.24
N ASN A 128 7.88 -1.93 -0.65
CA ASN A 128 8.88 -1.51 -1.63
C ASN A 128 10.33 -1.59 -1.12
N LEU A 129 10.56 -1.41 0.19
CA LEU A 129 11.88 -1.60 0.81
C LEU A 129 12.29 -3.08 0.90
N LEU A 130 11.35 -4.01 1.10
CA LEU A 130 11.61 -5.45 1.06
C LEU A 130 12.10 -5.90 -0.33
N ASP A 131 11.56 -5.27 -1.37
CA ASP A 131 11.84 -5.54 -2.77
C ASP A 131 13.08 -4.81 -3.32
N TRP A 132 13.76 -4.01 -2.49
CA TRP A 132 14.79 -3.11 -2.98
C TRP A 132 16.07 -3.84 -3.40
N ASP A 133 16.42 -3.76 -4.68
CA ASP A 133 17.75 -4.15 -5.18
C ASP A 133 18.72 -2.95 -5.12
N GLN A 134 19.78 -3.10 -4.31
CA GLN A 134 20.85 -2.11 -4.15
C GLN A 134 21.55 -1.74 -5.46
N LYS A 135 21.47 -2.57 -6.50
CA LYS A 135 22.08 -2.32 -7.81
C LYS A 135 21.32 -1.31 -8.67
N LEU A 136 20.08 -0.95 -8.30
CA LEU A 136 19.18 -0.21 -9.19
C LEU A 136 19.06 1.30 -8.97
N ASN A 137 19.42 1.93 -7.83
CA ASN A 137 19.40 3.41 -7.77
C ASN A 137 19.98 4.15 -6.54
N MET A 138 20.38 5.41 -6.78
CA MET A 138 21.01 6.38 -5.84
C MET A 138 20.05 7.11 -4.87
N LYS A 139 18.75 6.79 -4.85
CA LYS A 139 17.74 7.51 -4.04
C LYS A 139 17.26 6.76 -2.78
N ILE A 140 17.87 5.61 -2.47
CA ILE A 140 17.46 4.76 -1.34
C ILE A 140 17.55 5.51 0.00
N GLU A 141 18.56 6.34 0.21
CA GLU A 141 18.74 7.08 1.47
C GLU A 141 17.65 8.13 1.68
N LEU A 142 17.17 8.76 0.61
CA LEU A 142 16.01 9.65 0.68
C LEU A 142 14.76 8.85 1.05
N TYR A 143 14.54 7.71 0.39
CA TYR A 143 13.38 6.86 0.63
C TYR A 143 13.36 6.31 2.06
N LYS A 144 14.49 5.80 2.54
CA LYS A 144 14.70 5.36 3.93
C LYS A 144 14.51 6.50 4.92
N GLY A 145 15.01 7.70 4.60
CA GLY A 145 14.82 8.90 5.42
C GLY A 145 13.35 9.28 5.57
N VAL A 146 12.55 9.17 4.51
CA VAL A 146 11.10 9.41 4.53
C VAL A 146 10.38 8.29 5.28
N ALA A 147 10.68 7.02 4.98
CA ALA A 147 10.12 5.86 5.67
C ALA A 147 10.35 5.92 7.18
N LYS A 148 11.52 6.40 7.61
CA LYS A 148 11.86 6.60 9.02
C LYS A 148 10.99 7.66 9.69
N LYS A 149 10.83 8.82 9.04
CA LYS A 149 9.96 9.89 9.56
C LYS A 149 8.51 9.42 9.66
N LEU A 150 8.06 8.69 8.65
CA LEU A 150 6.71 8.15 8.61
C LEU A 150 6.50 7.06 9.68
N ALA A 151 7.45 6.15 9.86
CA ALA A 151 7.44 5.13 10.91
C ALA A 151 7.34 5.76 12.30
N HIS A 152 8.13 6.79 12.58
CA HIS A 152 8.07 7.50 13.85
C HIS A 152 6.73 8.20 14.09
N LEU A 153 6.14 8.77 13.03
CA LEU A 153 4.83 9.43 13.11
C LEU A 153 3.72 8.41 13.37
N VAL A 154 3.72 7.30 12.63
CA VAL A 154 2.77 6.19 12.78
C VAL A 154 2.88 5.57 14.17
N GLU A 155 4.09 5.36 14.67
CA GLU A 155 4.33 4.85 16.03
C GLU A 155 3.70 5.74 17.09
N LYS A 156 3.81 7.07 16.93
CA LYS A 156 3.21 8.04 17.83
C LYS A 156 1.67 8.04 17.77
N GLN A 157 1.09 7.82 16.59
CA GLN A 157 -0.36 7.85 16.36
C GLN A 157 -1.05 6.54 16.77
N HIS A 158 -0.43 5.40 16.46
CA HIS A 158 -1.05 4.08 16.53
C HIS A 158 -0.35 3.11 17.48
N GLY A 159 0.76 3.52 18.09
CA GLY A 159 1.57 2.68 18.97
C GLY A 159 2.50 1.74 18.21
N ASN A 160 2.99 0.72 18.91
CA ASN A 160 3.97 -0.21 18.37
C ASN A 160 3.29 -1.28 17.49
N LEU A 161 3.19 -0.99 16.19
CA LEU A 161 2.70 -1.91 15.17
C LEU A 161 3.84 -2.76 14.60
N ASN A 162 3.55 -3.95 14.07
CA ASN A 162 4.56 -4.77 13.41
C ASN A 162 5.20 -4.05 12.21
N ILE A 163 4.40 -3.28 11.46
CA ILE A 163 4.90 -2.53 10.31
C ILE A 163 5.95 -1.47 10.69
N VAL A 164 5.83 -0.87 11.87
CA VAL A 164 6.82 0.09 12.41
C VAL A 164 8.13 -0.64 12.70
N SER A 165 8.06 -1.80 13.36
CA SER A 165 9.23 -2.65 13.63
C SER A 165 9.93 -3.10 12.35
N MET A 166 9.16 -3.51 11.33
CA MET A 166 9.69 -3.87 10.02
C MET A 166 10.37 -2.68 9.32
N ALA A 167 9.75 -1.49 9.36
CA ALA A 167 10.32 -0.29 8.80
C ALA A 167 11.68 0.04 9.42
N TYR A 168 11.77 0.09 10.76
CA TYR A 168 13.03 0.36 11.45
C TYR A 168 14.11 -0.68 11.11
N ALA A 169 13.77 -1.97 11.08
CA ALA A 169 14.70 -3.03 10.70
C ALA A 169 15.28 -2.85 9.29
N LEU A 170 14.45 -2.51 8.30
CA LEU A 170 14.87 -2.31 6.90
C LEU A 170 15.70 -1.04 6.70
N ILE A 171 15.45 -0.02 7.53
CA ILE A 171 16.17 1.26 7.51
C ILE A 171 17.51 1.16 8.26
N GLY A 172 17.62 0.24 9.22
CA GLY A 172 18.79 0.07 10.09
C GLY A 172 18.73 0.95 11.34
N TRP A 173 17.56 1.03 11.98
CA TRP A 173 17.28 1.80 13.18
C TRP A 173 16.83 0.94 14.35
#